data_AF-A0A7W9MEU4-F1
#
_entry.id   AF-A0A7W9MEU4-F1
#
_cell.length_a   1.000
_cell.length_b   1.000
_cell.length_c   1.000
_cell.angle_alpha   90.00
_cell.angle_beta   90.00
_cell.angle_gamma   90.00
#
_symmetry.space_group_name_H-M   'P 1'
#
loop_
_entity.id
_entity.type
_entity.pdbx_description
1 polymer ?
#
loop_
_entity_poly.entity_id
_entity_poly.type
_entity_poly.pdbx_seq_one_letter_code
_entity_poly.pdbx_strand_id
1 'polypeptide(L)'
;MRIIDLLDEEVALTPVHRVSGQSQSRPSAFTEARNRAVAALAGLDIPGLAPLERRRDLPMTSVGELARAGVVTVHQGPLRMSVEEGGLPVLTAKDLLLGRAPSGRTEDEPGLIVTERGDVVAPLVPRGDTVVRVMREGGAALGPQLLLFRTDPERLDPHFLAGCLRVTGETSTRLGSSTRMDPRRARLPRLPIDEQRAYGDAFRRLLAFEDSVHEIRRIGDDLVRSGFDGLLDGTLHPRVDSPCRSSLCDARRRGG
;
A
#
# COMPACT_ATOMS: atom_id res chain seq x y z
N MET A 1 17.82 16.25 71.64
CA MET A 1 17.93 15.24 70.55
C MET A 1 17.04 15.70 69.41
N ARG A 2 17.60 15.85 68.20
CA ARG A 2 16.83 16.13 66.99
C ARG A 2 16.22 14.82 66.51
N ILE A 3 14.90 14.76 66.46
CA ILE A 3 14.16 13.75 65.71
C ILE A 3 13.63 14.47 64.48
N ILE A 4 14.08 14.00 63.33
CA ILE A 4 13.50 14.28 62.03
C ILE A 4 12.31 13.32 61.97
N ASP A 5 11.10 13.84 61.85
CA ASP A 5 9.98 13.01 61.40
C ASP A 5 9.26 13.73 60.28
N LEU A 6 8.95 12.93 59.27
CA LEU A 6 8.77 13.32 57.88
C LEU A 6 7.46 14.07 57.67
N LEU A 7 7.53 15.09 56.82
CA LEU A 7 6.35 15.69 56.20
C LEU A 7 5.69 14.63 55.31
N ASP A 8 4.44 14.31 55.64
CA ASP A 8 3.57 13.50 54.81
C ASP A 8 3.10 14.38 53.64
N GLU A 9 3.79 14.27 52.50
CA GLU A 9 3.43 14.92 51.25
C GLU A 9 2.55 13.94 50.47
N GLU A 10 1.25 13.91 50.78
CA GLU A 10 0.25 13.31 49.88
C GLU A 10 0.16 14.16 48.61
N VAL A 11 1.11 13.97 47.70
CA VAL A 11 0.98 14.46 46.33
C VAL A 11 0.03 13.53 45.61
N ALA A 12 -1.25 13.89 45.58
CA ALA A 12 -2.19 13.32 44.64
C ALA A 12 -1.79 13.70 43.20
N LEU A 13 -0.82 12.99 42.63
CA LEU A 13 -0.59 12.97 41.19
C LEU A 13 -1.64 12.04 40.56
N THR A 14 -2.89 12.48 40.52
CA THR A 14 -3.76 11.97 39.46
C THR A 14 -3.25 12.58 38.16
N PRO A 15 -2.80 11.78 37.18
CA PRO A 15 -2.55 12.33 35.87
C PRO A 15 -3.90 12.86 35.41
N VAL A 16 -4.02 14.17 35.30
CA VAL A 16 -5.09 14.78 34.50
C VAL A 16 -4.76 14.36 33.08
N HIS A 17 -5.18 13.15 32.72
CA HIS A 17 -5.42 12.80 31.34
C HIS A 17 -6.40 13.87 30.88
N ARG A 18 -5.86 14.86 30.17
CA ARG A 18 -6.61 15.70 29.28
C ARG A 18 -7.25 14.69 28.33
N VAL A 19 -8.47 14.26 28.66
CA VAL A 19 -9.37 13.55 27.75
C VAL A 19 -9.50 14.55 26.62
N SER A 20 -8.65 14.38 25.61
CA SER A 20 -8.80 15.03 24.32
C SER A 20 -10.24 14.77 23.97
N GLY A 21 -11.03 15.86 23.90
CA GLY A 21 -12.49 15.78 23.89
C GLY A 21 -12.91 14.62 22.99
N GLN A 22 -13.65 13.68 23.56
CA GLN A 22 -14.28 12.61 22.78
C GLN A 22 -14.94 13.33 21.61
N SER A 23 -14.34 13.21 20.43
CA SER A 23 -14.93 13.68 19.20
C SER A 23 -16.22 12.89 19.12
N GLN A 24 -17.35 13.49 19.50
CA GLN A 24 -18.66 12.85 19.43
C GLN A 24 -18.72 12.16 18.07
N SER A 25 -18.74 10.83 18.08
CA SER A 25 -18.70 10.07 16.84
C SER A 25 -19.94 10.49 16.09
N ARG A 26 -19.81 10.97 14.83
CA ARG A 26 -21.01 11.31 14.07
C ARG A 26 -21.81 10.02 13.92
N PRO A 27 -23.13 10.00 14.20
CA PRO A 27 -23.94 8.79 14.03
C PRO A 27 -23.84 8.17 12.63
N SER A 28 -23.54 8.98 11.60
CA SER A 28 -23.34 8.52 10.22
C SER A 28 -22.01 7.81 9.98
N ALA A 29 -20.96 8.06 10.79
CA ALA A 29 -19.60 7.59 10.54
C ALA A 29 -19.51 6.06 10.44
N PHE A 30 -20.21 5.34 11.32
CA PHE A 30 -20.29 3.88 11.27
C PHE A 30 -21.02 3.39 10.01
N THR A 31 -22.15 4.00 9.67
CA THR A 31 -22.92 3.60 8.47
C THR A 31 -22.14 3.87 7.18
N GLU A 32 -21.42 4.99 7.11
CA GLU A 32 -20.53 5.33 6.00
C GLU A 32 -19.36 4.35 5.90
N ALA A 33 -18.68 4.04 7.01
CA ALA A 33 -17.60 3.04 7.05
C ALA A 33 -18.11 1.65 6.66
N ARG A 34 -19.31 1.26 7.11
CA ARG A 34 -19.95 -0.01 6.76
C ARG A 34 -20.25 -0.09 5.27
N ASN A 35 -20.83 0.96 4.70
CA ASN A 35 -21.13 1.02 3.26
C ASN A 35 -19.85 0.97 2.42
N ARG A 36 -18.79 1.68 2.84
CA ARG A 36 -17.46 1.57 2.22
C ARG A 36 -16.89 0.16 2.30
N ALA A 37 -17.01 -0.50 3.45
CA ALA A 37 -16.52 -1.87 3.63
C ALA A 37 -17.25 -2.85 2.71
N VAL A 38 -18.58 -2.77 2.65
CA VAL A 38 -19.41 -3.60 1.76
C VAL A 38 -19.03 -3.36 0.30
N ALA A 39 -18.90 -2.10 -0.12
CA ALA A 39 -18.51 -1.76 -1.49
C ALA A 39 -17.10 -2.26 -1.84
N ALA A 40 -16.14 -2.10 -0.93
CA ALA A 40 -14.76 -2.56 -1.13
C ALA A 40 -14.67 -4.09 -1.23
N LEU A 41 -15.40 -4.82 -0.38
CA LEU A 41 -15.48 -6.29 -0.44
C LEU A 41 -16.17 -6.78 -1.72
N ALA A 42 -17.24 -6.12 -2.15
CA ALA A 42 -17.95 -6.47 -3.38
C ALA A 42 -17.12 -6.19 -4.65
N GLY A 43 -16.24 -5.18 -4.60
CA GLY A 43 -15.35 -4.82 -5.71
C GLY A 43 -14.01 -5.55 -5.73
N LEU A 44 -13.75 -6.48 -4.80
CA LEU A 44 -12.47 -7.18 -4.70
C LEU A 44 -12.32 -8.19 -5.86
N ASP A 45 -11.38 -7.92 -6.76
CA ASP A 45 -10.99 -8.83 -7.84
C ASP A 45 -9.85 -9.76 -7.39
N ILE A 46 -10.11 -11.07 -7.36
CA ILE A 46 -9.09 -12.08 -7.03
C ILE A 46 -8.50 -12.61 -8.34
N PRO A 47 -7.21 -12.35 -8.64
CA PRO A 47 -6.62 -12.74 -9.90
C PRO A 47 -6.53 -14.27 -10.04
N GLY A 48 -7.09 -14.80 -11.13
CA GLY A 48 -6.96 -16.20 -11.51
C GLY A 48 -5.62 -16.48 -12.18
N LEU A 49 -4.86 -17.45 -11.65
CA LEU A 49 -3.64 -17.98 -12.25
C LEU A 49 -3.80 -19.48 -12.48
N ALA A 50 -3.38 -19.96 -13.65
CA ALA A 50 -3.44 -21.39 -13.97
C ALA A 50 -2.20 -22.12 -13.43
N PRO A 51 -2.35 -23.16 -12.61
CA PRO A 51 -1.21 -23.98 -12.20
C PRO A 51 -0.67 -24.76 -13.39
N LEU A 52 0.66 -24.90 -13.45
CA LEU A 52 1.32 -25.78 -14.42
C LEU A 52 1.58 -27.14 -13.78
N GLU A 53 1.33 -28.23 -14.52
CA GLU A 53 1.62 -29.60 -14.05
C GLU A 53 3.12 -29.84 -13.83
N ARG A 54 3.97 -29.13 -14.58
CA ARG A 54 5.42 -29.19 -14.45
C ARG A 54 6.02 -27.80 -14.48
N ARG A 55 7.08 -27.61 -13.70
CA ARG A 55 7.88 -26.38 -13.72
C ARG A 55 8.51 -26.21 -15.10
N ARG A 56 8.33 -25.02 -15.69
CA ARG A 56 9.08 -24.59 -16.87
C ARG A 56 10.50 -24.18 -16.46
N ASP A 57 11.48 -24.59 -17.24
CA ASP A 57 12.82 -23.99 -17.17
C ASP A 57 12.81 -22.71 -18.01
N LEU A 58 13.18 -21.59 -17.39
CA LEU A 58 13.16 -20.28 -18.03
C LEU A 58 14.59 -19.73 -18.06
N PRO A 59 15.19 -19.53 -19.24
CA PRO A 59 16.50 -18.90 -19.33
C PRO A 59 16.41 -17.47 -18.77
N MET A 60 17.41 -17.06 -18.00
CA MET A 60 17.36 -15.81 -17.21
C MET A 60 18.36 -14.77 -17.74
N THR A 61 17.94 -13.52 -17.88
CA THR A 61 18.77 -12.33 -18.12
C THR A 61 18.94 -11.49 -16.83
N SER A 62 19.63 -10.36 -16.92
CA SER A 62 19.73 -9.36 -15.85
C SER A 62 19.34 -7.97 -16.34
N VAL A 63 18.87 -7.10 -15.43
CA VAL A 63 18.66 -5.67 -15.74
C VAL A 63 19.95 -5.02 -16.26
N GLY A 64 21.11 -5.39 -15.70
CA GLY A 64 22.40 -4.87 -16.15
C GLY A 64 22.76 -5.25 -17.60
N GLU A 65 22.35 -6.43 -18.07
CA GLU A 65 22.46 -6.83 -19.49
C GLU A 65 21.51 -6.00 -20.36
N LEU A 66 20.25 -5.87 -19.95
CA LEU A 66 19.24 -5.11 -20.68
C LEU A 66 19.61 -3.63 -20.77
N ALA A 67 20.19 -3.05 -19.71
CA ALA A 67 20.66 -1.67 -19.70
C ALA A 67 21.85 -1.45 -20.65
N ARG A 68 22.81 -2.39 -20.67
CA ARG A 68 23.91 -2.36 -21.66
C ARG A 68 23.41 -2.50 -23.10
N ALA A 69 22.30 -3.20 -23.32
CA ALA A 69 21.64 -3.33 -24.60
C ALA A 69 20.68 -2.17 -24.96
N GLY A 70 20.62 -1.13 -24.12
CA GLY A 70 19.76 0.04 -24.31
C GLY A 70 18.25 -0.24 -24.19
N VAL A 71 17.85 -1.37 -23.61
CA VAL A 71 16.43 -1.74 -23.41
C VAL A 71 15.82 -1.00 -22.21
N VAL A 72 16.66 -0.67 -21.22
CA VAL A 72 16.24 0.00 -19.99
C VAL A 72 17.31 0.97 -19.51
N THR A 73 16.91 2.18 -19.18
CA THR A 73 17.77 3.17 -18.53
C THR A 73 17.42 3.23 -17.05
N VAL A 74 18.44 3.18 -16.18
CA VAL A 74 18.26 3.24 -14.73
C VAL A 74 18.73 4.59 -14.23
N HIS A 75 17.81 5.34 -13.62
CA HIS A 75 18.05 6.61 -12.96
C HIS A 75 17.97 6.44 -11.45
N GLN A 76 18.79 7.17 -10.72
CA GLN A 76 18.74 7.21 -9.27
C GLN A 76 18.36 8.61 -8.83
N GLY A 77 17.33 8.72 -8.00
CA GLY A 77 16.98 9.97 -7.34
C GLY A 77 18.12 10.45 -6.44
N PRO A 78 18.11 11.74 -6.06
CA PRO A 78 19.12 12.30 -5.19
C PRO A 78 19.17 11.57 -3.83
N LEU A 79 20.31 11.59 -3.14
CA LEU A 79 20.40 11.01 -1.79
C LEU A 79 19.67 11.86 -0.75
N ARG A 80 19.62 13.18 -0.98
CA ARG A 80 18.94 14.18 -0.16
C ARG A 80 18.38 15.27 -1.09
N MET A 81 17.18 15.74 -0.77
CA MET A 81 16.45 16.75 -1.51
C MET A 81 15.45 17.41 -0.55
N SER A 82 15.24 18.73 -0.67
CA SER A 82 14.13 19.40 0.01
C SER A 82 12.82 19.06 -0.68
N VAL A 83 11.84 18.59 0.10
CA VAL A 83 10.53 18.14 -0.40
C VAL A 83 9.35 18.90 0.23
N GLU A 84 9.61 20.05 0.84
CA GLU A 84 8.63 20.82 1.61
C GLU A 84 8.04 22.01 0.84
N GLU A 85 8.82 22.66 -0.02
CA GLU A 85 8.47 23.94 -0.66
C GLU A 85 8.78 23.90 -2.16
N GLY A 86 8.02 24.65 -2.96
CA GLY A 86 8.21 24.80 -4.40
C GLY A 86 7.01 24.36 -5.25
N GLY A 87 7.10 24.62 -6.55
CA GLY A 87 6.00 24.39 -7.50
C GLY A 87 5.93 22.96 -8.08
N LEU A 88 7.05 22.23 -8.11
CA LEU A 88 7.14 20.94 -8.79
C LEU A 88 6.78 19.78 -7.83
N PRO A 89 5.84 18.88 -8.20
CA PRO A 89 5.55 17.69 -7.41
C PRO A 89 6.74 16.75 -7.28
N VAL A 90 6.97 16.19 -6.10
CA VAL A 90 8.00 15.19 -5.86
C VAL A 90 7.36 13.88 -5.41
N LEU A 91 7.66 12.80 -6.13
CA LEU A 91 7.30 11.45 -5.70
C LEU A 91 8.26 11.02 -4.59
N THR A 92 7.76 10.89 -3.36
CA THR A 92 8.58 10.44 -2.23
C THR A 92 8.56 8.92 -2.05
N ALA A 93 9.55 8.36 -1.34
CA ALA A 93 9.54 6.95 -0.96
C ALA A 93 8.28 6.54 -0.16
N LYS A 94 7.75 7.47 0.65
CA LYS A 94 6.49 7.26 1.38
C LYS A 94 5.29 7.22 0.44
N ASP A 95 5.27 8.05 -0.61
CA ASP A 95 4.20 8.05 -1.61
C ASP A 95 4.20 6.75 -2.41
N LEU A 96 5.38 6.29 -2.82
CA LEU A 96 5.56 5.00 -3.48
C LEU A 96 5.04 3.85 -2.61
N LEU A 97 5.44 3.81 -1.33
CA LEU A 97 5.02 2.77 -0.39
C LEU A 97 3.50 2.76 -0.21
N LEU A 98 2.89 3.93 -0.01
CA LEU A 98 1.44 4.09 0.21
C LEU A 98 0.61 4.04 -1.07
N GLY A 99 1.23 3.99 -2.26
CA GLY A 99 0.51 3.96 -3.53
C GLY A 99 -0.32 5.21 -3.82
N ARG A 100 0.12 6.38 -3.32
CA ARG A 100 -0.61 7.65 -3.45
C ARG A 100 0.07 8.61 -4.42
N ALA A 101 -0.63 9.69 -4.75
CA ALA A 101 -0.08 10.77 -5.56
C ALA A 101 1.15 11.42 -4.89
N PRO A 102 2.06 12.03 -5.69
CA PRO A 102 3.20 12.79 -5.18
C PRO A 102 2.78 13.84 -4.15
N SER A 103 3.32 13.72 -2.92
CA SER A 103 2.99 14.64 -1.82
C SER A 103 4.08 15.66 -1.52
N GLY A 104 5.31 15.41 -1.97
CA GLY A 104 6.41 16.36 -1.80
C GLY A 104 6.33 17.51 -2.82
N ARG A 105 7.04 18.60 -2.51
CA ARG A 105 7.19 19.77 -3.36
C ARG A 105 8.65 20.23 -3.38
N THR A 106 9.11 20.64 -4.56
CA THR A 106 10.48 21.15 -4.74
C THR A 106 10.49 22.25 -5.80
N GLU A 107 11.55 23.04 -5.84
CA GLU A 107 11.77 24.02 -6.89
C GLU A 107 12.13 23.33 -8.22
N ASP A 108 11.73 23.92 -9.35
CA ASP A 108 12.03 23.37 -10.67
C ASP A 108 13.48 23.71 -11.07
N GLU A 109 14.42 22.89 -10.59
CA GLU A 109 15.84 23.04 -10.86
C GLU A 109 16.33 22.16 -12.03
N PRO A 110 17.32 22.61 -12.81
CA PRO A 110 17.93 21.78 -13.85
C PRO A 110 18.55 20.50 -13.29
N GLY A 111 18.34 19.38 -13.99
CA GLY A 111 18.93 18.07 -13.63
C GLY A 111 18.04 17.17 -12.78
N LEU A 112 16.83 17.62 -12.44
CA LEU A 112 15.81 16.76 -11.84
C LEU A 112 15.36 15.68 -12.83
N ILE A 113 15.21 14.46 -12.32
CA ILE A 113 14.65 13.34 -13.09
C ILE A 113 13.14 13.43 -12.96
N VAL A 114 12.44 13.82 -14.01
CA VAL A 114 10.98 13.87 -14.04
C VAL A 114 10.42 12.54 -14.53
N THR A 115 9.45 12.00 -13.79
CA THR A 115 8.77 10.75 -14.14
C THR A 115 7.95 10.92 -15.40
N GLU A 116 7.90 9.87 -16.20
CA GLU A 116 7.03 9.71 -17.35
C GLU A 116 6.04 8.57 -17.10
N ARG A 117 4.93 8.59 -17.82
CA ARG A 117 4.00 7.46 -17.82
C ARG A 117 4.74 6.21 -18.30
N GLY A 118 4.60 5.11 -17.57
CA GLY A 118 5.26 3.84 -17.87
C GLY A 118 6.62 3.65 -17.19
N ASP A 119 7.19 4.69 -16.57
CA ASP A 119 8.40 4.53 -15.77
C ASP A 119 8.12 3.57 -14.59
N VAL A 120 9.06 2.67 -14.32
CA VAL A 120 8.99 1.77 -13.16
C VAL A 120 9.79 2.37 -12.02
N VAL A 121 9.19 2.52 -10.84
CA VAL A 121 9.83 3.14 -9.68
C VAL A 121 9.92 2.13 -8.53
N ALA A 122 11.09 2.07 -7.91
CA ALA A 122 11.39 1.19 -6.78
C ALA A 122 12.17 1.95 -5.69
N PRO A 123 12.08 1.56 -4.41
CA PRO A 123 12.95 2.09 -3.37
C PRO A 123 14.40 1.65 -3.61
N LEU A 124 15.36 2.54 -3.37
CA LEU A 124 16.80 2.22 -3.42
C LEU A 124 17.18 1.21 -2.32
N VAL A 125 16.56 1.33 -1.16
CA VAL A 125 16.74 0.43 -0.02
C VAL A 125 15.36 -0.06 0.41
N PRO A 126 15.01 -1.33 0.13
CA PRO A 126 13.79 -1.94 0.65
C PRO A 126 13.80 -1.92 2.19
N ARG A 127 12.68 -1.54 2.82
CA ARG A 127 12.51 -1.57 4.27
C ARG A 127 11.25 -2.38 4.60
N GLY A 128 11.41 -3.68 4.80
CA GLY A 128 10.28 -4.60 4.92
C GLY A 128 9.72 -4.93 3.55
N ASP A 129 8.55 -4.38 3.23
CA ASP A 129 7.83 -4.68 1.98
C ASP A 129 8.49 -4.00 0.78
N THR A 130 8.82 -4.79 -0.25
CA THR A 130 9.35 -4.25 -1.51
C THR A 130 8.19 -3.81 -2.39
N VAL A 131 7.96 -2.50 -2.45
CA VAL A 131 6.94 -1.91 -3.34
C VAL A 131 7.59 -1.38 -4.60
N VAL A 132 7.19 -1.92 -5.75
CA VAL A 132 7.60 -1.45 -7.09
C VAL A 132 6.35 -1.07 -7.85
N ARG A 133 6.32 0.13 -8.43
CA ARG A 133 5.11 0.65 -9.11
C ARG A 133 5.46 1.17 -10.50
N VAL A 134 4.54 0.97 -11.44
CA VAL A 134 4.59 1.59 -12.77
C VAL A 134 3.80 2.89 -12.72
N MET A 135 4.42 3.99 -13.16
CA MET A 135 3.84 5.31 -13.11
C MET A 135 2.69 5.43 -14.12
N ARG A 136 1.50 5.80 -13.64
CA ARG A 136 0.31 6.00 -14.49
C ARG A 136 0.32 7.34 -15.20
N GLU A 137 0.97 8.31 -14.58
CA GLU A 137 1.10 9.71 -14.99
C GLU A 137 2.55 10.15 -14.82
N GLY A 138 2.97 11.14 -15.62
CA GLY A 138 4.29 11.76 -15.51
C GLY A 138 4.23 13.13 -14.83
N GLY A 139 5.36 13.83 -14.79
CA GLY A 139 5.45 15.23 -14.37
C GLY A 139 5.84 15.46 -12.91
N ALA A 140 6.19 14.40 -12.17
CA ALA A 140 6.73 14.54 -10.82
C ALA A 140 8.24 14.33 -10.83
N ALA A 141 8.99 15.11 -10.07
CA ALA A 141 10.39 14.82 -9.81
C ALA A 141 10.55 13.54 -8.99
N LEU A 142 11.55 12.73 -9.34
CA LEU A 142 11.94 11.54 -8.60
C LEU A 142 12.59 11.96 -7.27
N GLY A 143 11.89 11.68 -6.18
CA GLY A 143 12.34 12.04 -4.84
C GLY A 143 13.53 11.20 -4.34
N PRO A 144 13.99 11.50 -3.12
CA PRO A 144 15.18 10.89 -2.59
C PRO A 144 15.01 9.40 -2.31
N GLN A 145 16.11 8.65 -2.45
CA GLN A 145 16.17 7.20 -2.20
C GLN A 145 15.23 6.36 -3.09
N LEU A 146 14.89 6.86 -4.28
CA LEU A 146 14.15 6.14 -5.30
C LEU A 146 15.05 5.80 -6.50
N LEU A 147 14.69 4.71 -7.16
CA LEU A 147 15.21 4.29 -8.46
C LEU A 147 14.09 4.36 -9.48
N LEU A 148 14.43 4.81 -10.69
CA LEU A 148 13.53 4.85 -11.83
C LEU A 148 14.12 4.05 -12.97
N PHE A 149 13.31 3.19 -13.57
CA PHE A 149 13.67 2.37 -14.71
C PHE A 149 12.79 2.79 -15.88
N ARG A 150 13.41 3.41 -16.88
CA ARG A 150 12.76 3.82 -18.11
C ARG A 150 13.00 2.76 -19.17
N THR A 151 11.94 2.06 -19.56
CA THR A 151 12.00 0.91 -20.47
C THR A 151 11.62 1.30 -21.89
N ASP A 152 12.18 0.62 -22.88
CA ASP A 152 11.60 0.56 -24.22
C ASP A 152 10.41 -0.41 -24.22
N PRO A 153 9.15 0.07 -24.30
CA PRO A 153 7.95 -0.76 -24.11
C PRO A 153 7.71 -1.76 -25.24
N GLU A 154 8.39 -1.64 -26.38
CA GLU A 154 8.33 -2.62 -27.47
C GLU A 154 9.27 -3.81 -27.23
N ARG A 155 10.22 -3.68 -26.28
CA ARG A 155 11.25 -4.69 -25.99
C ARG A 155 11.18 -5.23 -24.56
N LEU A 156 10.66 -4.44 -23.62
CA LEU A 156 10.52 -4.80 -22.21
C LEU A 156 9.23 -4.22 -21.64
N ASP A 157 8.31 -5.09 -21.24
CA ASP A 157 7.07 -4.65 -20.59
C ASP A 157 7.35 -4.05 -19.19
N PRO A 158 6.86 -2.84 -18.87
CA PRO A 158 7.10 -2.20 -17.57
C PRO A 158 6.52 -2.97 -16.39
N HIS A 159 5.35 -3.60 -16.54
CA HIS A 159 4.71 -4.34 -15.46
C HIS A 159 5.40 -5.69 -15.19
N PHE A 160 5.93 -6.31 -16.24
CA PHE A 160 6.80 -7.48 -16.16
C PHE A 160 8.09 -7.14 -15.38
N LEU A 161 8.76 -6.04 -15.72
CA LEU A 161 9.93 -5.56 -14.99
C LEU A 161 9.58 -5.28 -13.52
N ALA A 162 8.46 -4.62 -13.25
CA ALA A 162 8.02 -4.29 -11.90
C ALA A 162 7.86 -5.55 -11.02
N GLY A 163 7.21 -6.59 -11.54
CA GLY A 163 7.08 -7.87 -10.84
C GLY A 163 8.43 -8.55 -10.56
N CYS A 164 9.33 -8.56 -11.54
CA CYS A 164 10.67 -9.15 -11.36
C CYS A 164 11.53 -8.41 -10.31
N LEU A 165 11.47 -7.06 -10.32
CA LEU A 165 12.17 -6.23 -9.34
C LEU A 165 11.63 -6.47 -7.92
N ARG A 166 10.30 -6.59 -7.77
CA ARG A 166 9.68 -6.89 -6.49
C ARG A 166 10.18 -8.22 -5.90
N VAL A 167 10.16 -9.30 -6.68
CA VAL A 167 10.64 -10.61 -6.24
C VAL A 167 12.12 -10.56 -5.83
N THR A 168 12.94 -9.80 -6.57
CA THR A 168 14.36 -9.61 -6.25
C THR A 168 14.54 -8.87 -4.92
N GLY A 169 13.78 -7.80 -4.70
CA GLY A 169 13.84 -7.04 -3.44
C GLY A 169 13.35 -7.85 -2.25
N GLU A 170 12.24 -8.59 -2.38
CA GLU A 170 11.74 -9.48 -1.32
C GLU A 170 12.76 -10.56 -0.95
N THR A 171 13.42 -11.16 -1.94
CA THR A 171 14.47 -12.17 -1.71
C THR A 171 15.64 -11.56 -0.92
N SER A 172 16.03 -10.33 -1.28
CA SER A 172 17.11 -9.60 -0.60
C SER A 172 16.77 -9.29 0.86
N THR A 173 15.54 -8.83 1.13
CA THR A 173 15.04 -8.58 2.50
C THR A 173 15.04 -9.87 3.33
N ARG A 174 14.54 -10.99 2.79
CA ARG A 174 14.49 -12.28 3.51
C ARG A 174 15.88 -12.81 3.89
N LEU A 175 16.88 -12.56 3.07
CA LEU A 175 18.27 -12.97 3.30
C LEU A 175 19.03 -12.05 4.28
N GLY A 176 18.37 -11.05 4.89
CA GLY A 176 18.99 -10.13 5.84
C GLY A 176 20.06 -9.22 5.22
N SER A 177 20.11 -9.15 3.88
CA SER A 177 21.02 -8.28 3.15
C SER A 177 20.51 -6.85 3.25
N SER A 178 21.02 -6.08 4.22
CA SER A 178 20.84 -4.62 4.28
C SER A 178 21.55 -3.87 3.15
N THR A 179 22.32 -4.59 2.34
CA THR A 179 23.02 -4.07 1.17
C THR A 179 22.03 -3.43 0.22
N ARG A 180 22.32 -2.19 -0.20
CA ARG A 180 21.58 -1.45 -1.23
C ARG A 180 21.22 -2.42 -2.36
N MET A 181 19.96 -2.41 -2.78
CA MET A 181 19.54 -3.18 -3.93
C MET A 181 20.44 -2.76 -5.10
N ASP A 182 21.22 -3.68 -5.66
CA ASP A 182 21.87 -3.42 -6.94
C ASP A 182 20.82 -3.69 -8.02
N PRO A 183 20.19 -2.65 -8.57
CA PRO A 183 19.12 -2.83 -9.56
C PRO A 183 19.61 -3.60 -10.79
N ARG A 184 20.92 -3.56 -11.09
CA ARG A 184 21.50 -4.26 -12.24
C ARG A 184 21.55 -5.78 -12.05
N ARG A 185 21.52 -6.27 -10.81
CA ARG A 185 21.57 -7.71 -10.49
C ARG A 185 20.21 -8.39 -10.52
N ALA A 186 19.11 -7.63 -10.58
CA ALA A 186 17.78 -8.19 -10.70
C ALA A 186 17.70 -9.09 -11.95
N ARG A 187 17.21 -10.32 -11.74
CA ARG A 187 17.12 -11.36 -12.78
C ARG A 187 15.70 -11.40 -13.33
N LEU A 188 15.59 -11.54 -14.65
CA LEU A 188 14.31 -11.66 -15.34
C LEU A 188 14.35 -12.87 -16.28
N PRO A 189 13.25 -13.61 -16.45
CA PRO A 189 13.17 -14.62 -17.49
C PRO A 189 13.23 -13.96 -18.88
N ARG A 190 13.93 -14.59 -19.82
CA ARG A 190 13.99 -14.17 -21.23
C ARG A 190 12.74 -14.67 -21.93
N LEU A 191 11.75 -13.81 -22.07
CA LEU A 191 10.46 -14.10 -22.70
C LEU A 191 10.25 -13.18 -23.92
N PRO A 192 9.58 -13.64 -24.99
CA PRO A 192 9.10 -12.76 -26.06
C PRO A 192 8.18 -11.67 -25.50
N ILE A 193 8.09 -10.51 -26.18
CA ILE A 193 7.35 -9.34 -25.67
C ILE A 193 5.88 -9.66 -25.35
N ASP A 194 5.21 -10.51 -26.14
CA ASP A 194 3.81 -10.88 -25.88
C ASP A 194 3.64 -11.71 -24.61
N GLU A 195 4.59 -12.61 -24.33
CA GLU A 195 4.59 -13.38 -23.10
C GLU A 195 4.97 -12.48 -21.90
N GLN A 196 5.89 -11.53 -22.08
CA GLN A 196 6.16 -10.51 -21.06
C GLN A 196 4.91 -9.71 -20.71
N ARG A 197 4.13 -9.25 -21.70
CA ARG A 197 2.87 -8.53 -21.51
C ARG A 197 1.85 -9.36 -20.72
N ALA A 198 1.73 -10.66 -21.03
CA ALA A 198 0.86 -11.57 -20.28
C ALA A 198 1.29 -11.71 -18.80
N TYR A 199 2.60 -11.86 -18.55
CA TYR A 199 3.14 -11.87 -17.19
C TYR A 199 2.97 -10.51 -16.49
N GLY A 200 3.18 -9.41 -17.20
CA GLY A 200 3.01 -8.05 -16.71
C GLY A 200 1.57 -7.79 -16.28
N ASP A 201 0.60 -8.22 -17.08
CA ASP A 201 -0.81 -8.15 -16.70
C ASP A 201 -1.13 -8.97 -15.45
N ALA A 202 -0.58 -10.17 -15.33
CA ALA A 202 -0.73 -10.99 -14.13
C ALA A 202 -0.14 -10.30 -12.89
N PHE A 203 1.09 -9.78 -12.98
CA PHE A 203 1.72 -9.03 -11.89
C PHE A 203 0.93 -7.76 -11.53
N ARG A 204 0.45 -7.02 -12.53
CA ARG A 204 -0.38 -5.82 -12.31
C ARG A 204 -1.66 -6.16 -11.54
N ARG A 205 -2.33 -7.27 -11.86
CA ARG A 205 -3.54 -7.71 -11.14
C ARG A 205 -3.23 -8.18 -9.73
N LEU A 206 -2.12 -8.90 -9.52
CA LEU A 206 -1.65 -9.28 -8.17
C LEU A 206 -1.37 -8.06 -7.28
N LEU A 207 -0.71 -7.03 -7.83
CA LEU A 207 -0.45 -5.77 -7.11
C LEU A 207 -1.76 -5.02 -6.80
N ALA A 208 -2.69 -4.97 -7.75
CA ALA A 208 -3.98 -4.32 -7.54
C ALA A 208 -4.83 -5.05 -6.48
N PHE A 209 -4.76 -6.38 -6.44
CA PHE A 209 -5.40 -7.19 -5.41
C PHE A 209 -4.82 -6.88 -4.01
N GLU A 210 -3.49 -6.83 -3.87
CA GLU A 210 -2.84 -6.47 -2.61
C GLU A 210 -3.21 -5.06 -2.15
N ASP A 211 -3.16 -4.06 -3.04
CA ASP A 211 -3.58 -2.68 -2.75
C ASP A 211 -5.05 -2.66 -2.25
N SER A 212 -5.93 -3.46 -2.87
CA SER A 212 -7.34 -3.58 -2.48
C SER A 212 -7.50 -4.22 -1.09
N VAL A 213 -6.73 -5.26 -0.78
CA VAL A 213 -6.74 -5.91 0.54
C VAL A 213 -6.26 -4.95 1.64
N HIS A 214 -5.22 -4.16 1.38
CA HIS A 214 -4.74 -3.13 2.31
C HIS A 214 -5.81 -2.05 2.57
N GLU A 215 -6.50 -1.60 1.53
CA GLU A 215 -7.59 -0.62 1.68
C GLU A 215 -8.79 -1.21 2.45
N ILE A 216 -9.18 -2.46 2.16
CA ILE A 216 -10.23 -3.16 2.90
C ILE A 216 -9.87 -3.25 4.39
N ARG A 217 -8.63 -3.59 4.74
CA ARG A 217 -8.16 -3.60 6.13
C ARG A 217 -8.32 -2.24 6.79
N ARG A 218 -7.86 -1.17 6.12
CA ARG A 218 -7.96 0.21 6.63
C ARG A 218 -9.42 0.62 6.88
N ILE A 219 -10.31 0.30 5.94
CA ILE A 219 -11.75 0.55 6.08
C ILE A 219 -12.34 -0.27 7.24
N GLY A 220 -11.89 -1.52 7.40
CA GLY A 220 -12.29 -2.39 8.52
C GLY A 220 -11.89 -1.82 9.88
N ASP A 221 -10.66 -1.30 10.01
CA ASP A 221 -10.18 -0.67 11.24
C ASP A 221 -11.03 0.57 11.60
N ASP A 222 -11.38 1.41 10.60
CA ASP A 222 -12.29 2.55 10.77
C ASP A 222 -13.71 2.12 11.21
N LEU A 223 -14.23 1.05 10.59
CA LEU A 223 -15.55 0.50 10.91
C LEU A 223 -15.61 -0.02 12.35
N VAL A 224 -14.60 -0.78 12.78
CA VAL A 224 -14.53 -1.32 14.14
C VAL A 224 -14.44 -0.19 15.16
N ARG A 225 -13.52 0.76 14.95
CA ARG A 225 -13.35 1.92 15.84
C ARG A 225 -14.64 2.73 15.98
N SER A 226 -15.26 3.13 14.87
CA SER A 226 -16.51 3.89 14.90
C SER A 226 -17.67 3.13 15.53
N GLY A 227 -17.68 1.79 15.41
CA GLY A 227 -18.65 0.93 16.09
C GLY A 227 -18.48 0.93 17.61
N PHE A 228 -17.26 0.75 18.11
CA PHE A 228 -16.96 0.83 19.54
C PHE A 228 -17.28 2.20 20.13
N ASP A 229 -16.80 3.27 19.48
CA ASP A 229 -17.04 4.64 19.92
C ASP A 229 -18.55 4.93 19.95
N GLY A 230 -19.27 4.58 18.89
CA GLY A 230 -20.70 4.85 18.77
C GLY A 230 -21.57 4.07 19.76
N LEU A 231 -21.16 2.84 20.12
CA LEU A 231 -21.86 2.05 21.14
C LEU A 231 -21.62 2.59 22.56
N LEU A 232 -20.43 3.14 22.83
CA LEU A 232 -20.08 3.71 24.14
C LEU A 232 -20.64 5.12 24.34
N ASP A 233 -20.69 5.94 23.28
CA ASP A 233 -21.20 7.32 23.34
C ASP A 233 -22.72 7.43 23.12
N GLY A 234 -23.39 6.31 22.81
CA GLY A 234 -24.84 6.23 22.64
C GLY A 234 -25.35 6.69 21.28
N THR A 235 -24.48 6.99 20.32
CA THR A 235 -24.89 7.32 18.94
C THR A 235 -25.26 6.09 18.11
N LEU A 236 -24.89 4.89 18.57
CA LEU A 236 -25.30 3.60 18.03
C LEU A 236 -26.01 2.77 19.09
N HIS A 237 -26.95 1.95 18.63
CA HIS A 237 -27.60 0.93 19.45
C HIS A 237 -27.45 -0.44 18.77
N PRO A 238 -27.24 -1.53 19.53
CA PRO A 238 -27.24 -2.87 18.96
C PRO A 238 -28.54 -3.14 18.19
N ARG A 239 -28.42 -3.61 16.95
CA ARG A 239 -29.58 -4.16 16.25
C ARG A 239 -29.90 -5.51 16.86
N VAL A 240 -31.03 -5.60 17.56
CA VAL A 240 -31.60 -6.90 17.88
C VAL A 240 -32.20 -7.42 16.59
N ASP A 241 -31.48 -8.30 15.89
CA ASP A 241 -32.04 -9.05 14.78
C ASP A 241 -33.21 -9.85 15.34
N SER A 242 -34.42 -9.35 15.13
CA SER A 242 -35.61 -10.10 15.49
C SER A 242 -35.61 -11.34 14.61
N PRO A 243 -35.48 -12.56 15.15
CA PRO A 243 -35.61 -13.74 14.32
C PRO A 243 -36.99 -13.68 13.68
N CYS A 244 -37.02 -13.78 12.35
CA CYS A 244 -38.22 -13.82 11.55
C CYS A 244 -39.19 -14.85 12.14
N ARG A 245 -40.18 -14.41 12.93
CA ARG A 245 -41.27 -15.28 13.42
C ARG A 245 -42.26 -15.50 12.28
N SER A 246 -41.85 -16.26 11.27
CA SER A 246 -42.76 -16.85 10.29
C SER A 246 -43.27 -18.18 10.86
N SER A 247 -44.44 -18.14 11.50
CA SER A 247 -45.44 -19.24 11.61
C SER A 247 -46.48 -18.94 12.71
N LEU A 248 -47.19 -17.81 12.63
CA LEU A 248 -48.39 -17.59 13.44
C LEU A 248 -49.55 -16.95 12.66
N CYS A 249 -49.56 -17.08 11.32
CA CYS A 249 -50.71 -16.70 10.49
C CYS A 249 -51.52 -17.88 9.95
N ASP A 250 -51.24 -19.14 10.32
CA ASP A 250 -52.07 -20.25 9.84
C ASP A 250 -52.16 -21.41 10.84
N ALA A 251 -53.12 -21.33 11.77
CA ALA A 251 -53.91 -22.45 12.27
C ALA A 251 -54.88 -22.00 13.40
N ARG A 252 -56.15 -22.36 13.25
CA ARG A 252 -57.31 -22.21 14.18
C ARG A 252 -58.21 -20.98 14.01
N ARG A 253 -58.51 -20.64 12.74
CA ARG A 253 -59.91 -20.66 12.28
C ARG A 253 -60.21 -22.09 11.80
N ARG A 254 -60.55 -23.01 12.72
CA ARG A 254 -61.23 -24.30 12.49
C ARG A 254 -61.25 -25.06 13.83
N GLY A 255 -62.47 -25.35 14.31
CA GLY A 255 -62.80 -25.83 15.65
C GLY A 255 -63.57 -24.71 16.37
N GLY A 256 -64.90 -24.60 16.26
CA GLY A 256 -65.87 -25.69 16.30
C GLY A 256 -66.22 -25.93 17.76
#